data_AF-A0A1G2ZTV8-F1
#
_entry.id   AF-A0A1G2ZTV8-F1
#
_cell.length_a   1.000
_cell.length_b   1.000
_cell.length_c   1.000
_cell.angle_alpha   90.00
_cell.angle_beta   90.00
_cell.angle_gamma   90.00
#
_symmetry.space_group_name_H-M   'P 1'
#
loop_
_entity.id
_entity.type
_entity.pdbx_description
1 polymer ?
#
loop_
_entity_poly.entity_id
_entity_poly.type
_entity_poly.pdbx_seq_one_letter_code
_entity_poly.pdbx_strand_id
1 'polypeptide(L)' 'PYEKFAELVERHWDGIAAFCKPENKVSLGFVEGLNNKTRVIQRRAYGLRDEEYLRLKILTCMLPDI' A
#
# COMPACT_ATOMS: atom_id res chain seq x y z
N PRO A 1 9.66 25.49 7.91
CA PRO A 1 8.91 24.85 6.79
C PRO A 1 8.77 23.32 6.88
N TYR A 2 9.78 22.63 7.43
CA TYR A 2 9.78 21.16 7.51
C TYR A 2 9.48 20.59 8.90
N GLU A 3 9.15 21.43 9.89
CA GLU A 3 8.93 21.00 11.28
C GLU A 3 7.86 19.90 11.37
N LYS A 4 6.70 20.08 10.72
CA LYS A 4 5.65 19.05 10.67
C LYS A 4 6.09 17.74 10.02
N PHE A 5 7.00 17.82 9.05
CA PHE A 5 7.54 16.64 8.38
C PHE A 5 8.56 15.93 9.27
N ALA A 6 9.46 16.68 9.91
CA ALA A 6 10.42 16.15 10.87
C ALA A 6 9.71 15.45 12.05
N GLU A 7 8.68 16.08 12.62
CA GLU A 7 7.85 15.47 13.67
C GLU A 7 7.15 14.18 13.21
N LEU A 8 6.76 14.10 11.93
CA LEU A 8 6.15 12.88 11.37
C LEU A 8 7.18 11.76 11.22
N VAL A 9 8.40 12.09 10.77
CA VAL A 9 9.50 11.13 10.65
C VAL A 9 9.90 10.61 12.03
N GLU A 10 10.06 11.49 13.03
CA GLU A 10 10.41 11.10 14.39
C GLU A 10 9.35 10.19 15.02
N ARG A 11 8.05 10.51 14.88
CA ARG A 11 6.95 9.69 15.41
C ARG A 11 6.89 8.27 14.83
N HIS A 12 7.42 8.06 13.63
CA HIS A 12 7.34 6.78 12.91
C HIS A 12 8.71 6.17 12.59
N TRP A 13 9.76 6.64 13.26
CA TRP A 13 11.14 6.28 12.97
C TRP A 13 11.37 4.75 12.93
N ASP A 14 10.84 4.02 13.91
CA ASP A 14 11.01 2.57 14.00
C ASP A 14 10.44 1.82 12.78
N GLY A 15 9.31 2.27 12.25
CA GLY A 15 8.69 1.70 11.05
C GLY A 15 9.47 2.00 9.77
N ILE A 16 10.03 3.22 9.68
CA ILE A 16 10.88 3.62 8.54
C ILE A 16 12.19 2.82 8.56
N ALA A 17 12.83 2.72 9.72
CA ALA A 17 14.07 1.97 9.89
C ALA A 17 13.89 0.46 9.63
N ALA A 18 12.69 -0.09 9.86
CA ALA A 18 12.39 -1.49 9.56
C ALA A 18 12.55 -1.85 8.07
N PHE A 19 12.39 -0.90 7.15
CA PHE A 19 12.61 -1.10 5.71
C PHE A 19 14.07 -1.41 5.35
N CYS A 20 15.03 -0.99 6.18
CA CYS A 20 16.45 -1.26 5.96
C CYS A 20 16.81 -2.74 6.11
N LYS A 21 15.94 -3.54 6.75
CA LYS A 21 16.10 -4.99 6.86
C LYS A 21 15.76 -5.65 5.51
N PRO A 22 16.65 -6.48 4.92
CA PRO A 22 16.40 -7.12 3.64
C PRO A 22 15.07 -7.88 3.56
N GLU A 23 14.63 -8.47 4.68
CA GLU A 23 13.40 -9.26 4.79
C GLU A 23 12.13 -8.41 4.64
N ASN A 24 12.23 -7.11 4.95
CA ASN A 24 11.12 -6.15 4.83
C ASN A 24 11.20 -5.32 3.54
N LYS A 25 12.22 -5.58 2.71
CA LYS A 25 12.48 -4.79 1.52
C LYS A 25 11.51 -5.16 0.41
N VAL A 26 10.43 -4.40 0.32
CA VAL A 26 9.51 -4.45 -0.83
C VAL A 26 9.96 -3.42 -1.86
N SER A 27 9.96 -3.80 -3.15
CA SER A 27 10.26 -2.86 -4.23
C SER A 27 9.25 -1.71 -4.24
N LEU A 28 9.73 -0.46 -4.28
CA LEU A 28 8.87 0.72 -4.35
C LEU A 28 7.94 0.67 -5.57
N GLY A 29 8.44 0.20 -6.73
CA GLY A 29 7.63 0.04 -7.94
C GLY A 29 6.52 -1.01 -7.78
N PHE A 30 6.74 -2.03 -6.95
CA PHE A 30 5.69 -3.00 -6.62
C PHE A 30 4.59 -2.36 -5.77
N VAL A 31 4.96 -1.63 -4.71
CA VAL A 31 4.00 -0.91 -3.84
C VAL A 31 3.19 0.11 -4.65
N GLU A 32 3.86 0.87 -5.51
CA GLU A 32 3.21 1.85 -6.39
C GLU A 32 2.27 1.18 -7.40
N GLY A 33 2.71 0.08 -8.03
CA GLY A 33 1.89 -0.71 -8.93
C GLY A 33 0.63 -1.25 -8.24
N LEU A 34 0.78 -1.76 -7.01
CA LEU A 34 -0.34 -2.25 -6.19
C LEU A 34 -1.34 -1.14 -5.84
N ASN A 35 -0.84 0.04 -5.47
CA ASN A 35 -1.68 1.21 -5.18
C ASN A 35 -2.48 1.63 -6.41
N ASN A 36 -1.84 1.66 -7.59
CA ASN A 36 -2.52 1.96 -8.85
C ASN A 36 -3.60 0.92 -9.19
N LYS A 37 -3.32 -0.37 -8.99
CA LYS A 37 -4.28 -1.45 -9.24
C LYS A 37 -5.49 -1.34 -8.32
N THR A 38 -5.28 -1.06 -7.03
CA THR A 38 -6.35 -0.81 -6.06
C THR A 38 -7.21 0.38 -6.46
N ARG A 39 -6.58 1.49 -6.88
CA ARG A 39 -7.29 2.68 -7.38
C ARG A 39 -8.12 2.38 -8.64
N VAL A 40 -7.65 1.49 -9.52
CA VAL A 40 -8.42 1.05 -10.70
C VAL A 40 -9.61 0.18 -10.28
N ILE A 41 -9.44 -0.75 -9.34
CA ILE A 41 -10.53 -1.60 -8.81
C ILE A 41 -11.63 -0.72 -8.21
N GLN A 42 -11.27 0.22 -7.33
CA GLN A 42 -12.23 1.13 -6.71
C GLN A 42 -12.95 2.01 -7.74
N ARG A 43 -12.23 2.53 -8.75
CA ARG A 43 -12.84 3.33 -9.84
C ARG A 43 -13.85 2.54 -10.68
N ARG A 44 -13.52 1.29 -11.05
CA ARG A 44 -14.41 0.44 -11.85
C ARG A 44 -15.68 0.06 -11.10
N ALA A 45 -15.61 -0.04 -9.78
CA ALA A 45 -16.76 -0.34 -8.94
C ALA A 45 -17.59 0.89 -8.53
N TYR A 46 -17.22 2.11 -8.97
CA TYR A 46 -17.77 3.38 -8.47
C TYR A 46 -17.70 3.51 -6.94
N GLY A 47 -16.65 2.93 -6.34
CA GLY A 47 -16.47 2.82 -4.89
C GLY A 47 -17.03 1.51 -4.33
N LEU A 48 -16.20 0.78 -3.57
CA LEU A 48 -16.64 -0.34 -2.76
C LEU A 48 -16.94 0.18 -1.35
N ARG A 49 -18.17 -0.04 -0.86
CA ARG A 49 -18.57 0.29 0.52
C ARG A 49 -18.21 -0.81 1.52
N ASP A 50 -17.93 -2.01 1.01
CA ASP A 50 -17.57 -3.19 1.78
C ASP A 50 -16.04 -3.35 1.76
N GLU A 51 -15.44 -3.20 2.93
CA GLU A 51 -14.00 -3.32 3.13
C GLU A 51 -13.52 -4.78 2.95
N GLU A 52 -14.32 -5.76 3.36
CA GLU A 52 -13.99 -7.17 3.22
C GLU A 52 -13.97 -7.56 1.74
N TYR A 53 -14.97 -7.09 0.98
CA TYR A 53 -15.00 -7.32 -0.46
C TYR A 53 -13.87 -6.61 -1.20
N LEU A 54 -13.49 -5.38 -0.79
CA LEU A 54 -12.32 -4.69 -1.32
C LEU A 54 -11.04 -5.49 -1.03
N ARG A 55 -10.87 -5.99 0.19
CA ARG A 55 -9.74 -6.82 0.58
C ARG A 55 -9.65 -8.08 -0.26
N LEU A 56 -10.78 -8.76 -0.47
CA LEU A 56 -10.84 -9.95 -1.31
C LEU A 56 -10.40 -9.62 -2.75
N LYS A 57 -10.91 -8.53 -3.33
CA LYS A 57 -10.52 -8.09 -4.68
C LYS A 57 -9.02 -7.79 -4.78
N ILE A 58 -8.44 -7.12 -3.79
CA ILE A 58 -7.00 -6.84 -3.75
C ILE A 58 -6.19 -8.14 -3.70
N LEU A 59 -6.55 -9.08 -2.82
CA LEU A 59 -5.85 -10.38 -2.70
C LEU A 59 -5.93 -11.20 -3.99
N THR A 60 -7.11 -11.27 -4.61
CA THR A 60 -7.28 -12.04 -5.86
C THR A 60 -6.55 -11.44 -7.04
N CYS A 61 -6.23 -10.14 -7.02
CA CYS A 61 -5.68 -9.47 -8.18
C CYS A 61 -4.20 -9.83 -8.46
N MET A 62 -3.55 -10.53 -7.53
CA MET A 62 -2.17 -11.00 -7.65
C MET A 62 -2.08 -12.51 -7.85
N LEU A 63 -3.22 -13.21 -7.90
CA LEU A 63 -3.25 -14.64 -8.19
C LEU A 63 -3.09 -14.88 -9.69
N PRO A 64 -2.47 -16.00 -10.10
CA PRO A 64 -2.45 -16.41 -11.50
C PRO A 64 -3.87 -16.63 -12.02
N ASP A 65 -4.08 -16.33 -13.29
CA ASP A 65 -5.33 -16.65 -13.97
C ASP A 65 -5.51 -18.17 -14.01
N ILE A 66 -6.76 -18.63 -13.82
CA ILE A 66 -7.15 -20.04 -13.88
C ILE A 66 -7.38 -20.44 -15.33
#